data_AF-A0AAN5BY75-F1
#
_entry.id   AF-A0AAN5BY75-F1
#
_cell.length_a   1.000
_cell.length_b   1.000
_cell.length_c   1.000
_cell.angle_alpha   90.00
_cell.angle_beta   90.00
_cell.angle_gamma   90.00
#
_symmetry.space_group_name_H-M   'P 1'
#
loop_
_entity.id
_entity.type
_entity.pdbx_description
1 polymer ?
#
loop_
_entity_poly.entity_id
_entity_poly.type
_entity_poly.pdbx_seq_one_letter_code
_entity_poly.pdbx_strand_id
1 'polypeptide(L)'
;MPLRITSAPVSGVKKSKKPSNTAFRSSPFASHARRKATAQSFTDVKPNDPSGGFEEEYGQGPLPDIGMSRYIPETTPVEDVIQAICHIKDNVFEDLPARTGMNSTRVAELLNHRRSLPPLASVAHVHTLLDAPTKVERDIMDFVNSGRIRRLIVPGRGNDAAGLGDCLVLSEDWERLVRDSSIGSHLKGAACLCKI
;
A
#
# COMPACT_ATOMS: atom_id res chain seq x y z
N MET A 1 15.03 -42.27 -28.83
CA MET A 1 16.00 -41.84 -27.79
C MET A 1 15.24 -41.63 -26.49
N PRO A 2 15.65 -42.23 -25.36
CA PRO A 2 14.91 -42.17 -24.10
C PRO A 2 15.16 -40.85 -23.35
N LEU A 3 14.08 -40.21 -22.87
CA LEU A 3 14.12 -38.97 -22.10
C LEU A 3 14.50 -39.26 -20.63
N ARG A 4 15.61 -38.69 -20.18
CA ARG A 4 16.06 -38.76 -18.78
C ARG A 4 15.41 -37.63 -17.97
N ILE A 5 14.54 -38.00 -17.04
CA ILE A 5 13.96 -37.11 -16.04
C ILE A 5 14.99 -36.98 -14.91
N THR A 6 15.58 -35.80 -14.72
CA THR A 6 16.41 -35.51 -13.55
C THR A 6 15.52 -34.87 -12.47
N SER A 7 15.40 -35.50 -11.31
CA SER A 7 14.74 -34.91 -10.15
C SER A 7 15.61 -33.77 -9.59
N ALA A 8 14.98 -32.64 -9.25
CA ALA A 8 15.65 -31.52 -8.62
C ALA A 8 16.06 -31.87 -7.16
N PRO A 9 17.29 -31.55 -6.72
CA PRO A 9 17.70 -31.82 -5.35
C PRO A 9 16.96 -30.88 -4.38
N VAL A 10 16.26 -31.47 -3.40
CA VAL A 10 15.65 -30.74 -2.29
C VAL A 10 16.76 -30.13 -1.44
N SER A 11 16.83 -28.80 -1.41
CA SER A 11 17.75 -28.07 -0.54
C SER A 11 17.32 -28.22 0.93
N GLY A 12 17.92 -29.17 1.64
CA GLY A 12 17.76 -29.32 3.08
C GLY A 12 18.43 -28.18 3.84
N VAL A 13 17.70 -27.08 4.10
CA VAL A 13 18.18 -25.99 4.96
C VAL A 13 18.24 -26.48 6.41
N LYS A 14 19.43 -26.86 6.87
CA LYS A 14 19.71 -27.07 8.30
C LYS A 14 19.86 -25.71 8.99
N LYS A 15 18.83 -25.26 9.70
CA LYS A 15 18.93 -24.06 10.56
C LYS A 15 19.88 -24.35 11.73
N SER A 16 21.01 -23.66 11.76
CA SER A 16 21.96 -23.70 12.87
C SER A 16 21.34 -23.06 14.12
N LYS A 17 21.24 -23.82 15.21
CA LYS A 17 20.94 -23.29 16.54
C LYS A 17 22.21 -22.67 17.12
N LYS A 18 22.40 -21.38 16.92
CA LYS A 18 23.28 -20.56 17.78
C LYS A 18 22.42 -19.49 18.44
N PRO A 19 22.49 -19.32 19.78
CA PRO A 19 21.82 -18.21 20.44
C PRO A 19 22.61 -16.94 20.14
N SER A 20 22.18 -16.17 19.15
CA SER A 20 22.64 -14.78 19.01
C SER A 20 21.85 -13.95 20.01
N ASN A 21 22.52 -13.59 21.10
CA ASN A 21 22.03 -12.67 22.10
C ASN A 21 21.99 -11.26 21.48
N THR A 22 20.94 -10.98 20.71
CA THR A 22 20.62 -9.64 20.20
C THR A 22 19.15 -9.42 20.51
N ALA A 23 18.90 -8.53 21.48
CA ALA A 23 17.57 -8.18 21.95
C ALA A 23 16.81 -7.42 20.83
N PHE A 24 16.21 -8.17 19.92
CA PHE A 24 15.18 -7.64 19.03
C PHE A 24 13.90 -7.50 19.85
N ARG A 25 13.37 -6.27 19.91
CA ARG A 25 12.10 -5.92 20.54
C ARG A 25 11.03 -6.90 20.08
N SER A 26 10.61 -7.81 20.97
CA SER A 26 9.53 -8.74 20.70
C SER A 26 8.25 -7.92 20.51
N SER A 27 7.64 -8.01 19.33
CA SER A 27 6.30 -7.48 19.12
C SER A 27 5.36 -8.04 20.20
N PRO A 28 4.38 -7.28 20.71
CA PRO A 28 3.46 -7.76 21.76
C PRO A 28 2.64 -9.00 21.36
N PHE A 29 2.61 -9.34 20.06
CA PHE A 29 1.95 -10.52 19.52
C PHE A 29 2.88 -11.74 19.35
N ALA A 30 4.17 -11.63 19.72
CA ALA A 30 5.14 -12.70 19.53
C ALA A 30 4.88 -13.93 20.41
N SER A 31 4.21 -13.73 21.55
CA SER A 31 3.80 -14.79 22.49
C SER A 31 2.44 -15.41 22.17
N HIS A 32 1.71 -14.91 21.17
CA HIS A 32 0.44 -15.51 20.77
C HIS A 32 0.67 -16.83 20.03
N ALA A 33 -0.07 -17.87 20.43
CA ALA A 33 -0.02 -19.17 19.81
C ALA A 33 -0.44 -19.04 18.33
N ARG A 34 0.50 -19.22 17.41
CA ARG A 34 0.19 -19.32 15.98
C ARG A 34 -0.51 -20.66 15.72
N ARG A 35 -1.84 -20.67 15.65
CA ARG A 35 -2.56 -21.77 15.01
C ARG A 35 -2.40 -21.62 13.50
N LYS A 36 -2.01 -22.69 12.82
CA LYS A 36 -2.14 -22.74 11.35
C LYS A 36 -3.63 -22.67 11.01
N ALA A 37 -3.97 -22.00 9.91
CA ALA A 37 -5.32 -22.08 9.36
C ALA A 37 -5.60 -23.56 9.03
N THR A 38 -6.46 -24.20 9.80
CA THR A 38 -7.01 -25.51 9.45
C THR A 38 -7.87 -25.29 8.22
N ALA A 39 -7.49 -25.89 7.09
CA ALA A 39 -8.38 -26.01 5.95
C ALA A 39 -9.59 -26.81 6.43
N GLN A 40 -10.75 -26.13 6.57
CA GLN A 40 -12.00 -26.83 6.79
C GLN A 40 -12.28 -27.65 5.52
N SER A 41 -12.09 -28.95 5.61
CA SER A 41 -12.58 -29.89 4.60
C SER A 41 -14.09 -29.80 4.60
N PHE A 42 -14.66 -29.37 3.47
CA PHE A 42 -16.09 -29.38 3.21
C PHE A 42 -16.64 -30.78 3.50
N THR A 43 -17.36 -30.94 4.61
CA THR A 43 -18.19 -32.12 4.82
C THR A 43 -19.49 -31.88 4.08
N ASP A 44 -19.63 -32.61 2.97
CA ASP A 44 -20.86 -32.82 2.23
C ASP A 44 -22.00 -33.16 3.21
N VAL A 45 -23.00 -32.28 3.29
CA VAL A 45 -24.14 -32.43 4.20
C VAL A 45 -25.07 -33.49 3.58
N LYS A 46 -25.07 -34.69 4.16
CA LYS A 46 -26.10 -35.70 3.89
C LYS A 46 -27.47 -35.16 4.33
N PRO A 47 -28.52 -35.22 3.48
CA PRO A 47 -29.86 -34.82 3.88
C PRO A 47 -30.57 -36.02 4.51
N ASN A 48 -30.71 -36.04 5.83
CA ASN A 48 -31.85 -36.61 6.55
C ASN A 48 -31.60 -36.58 8.06
N ASP A 49 -32.07 -35.53 8.72
CA ASP A 49 -32.52 -35.62 10.11
C ASP A 49 -33.69 -34.64 10.33
N PRO A 50 -34.90 -35.10 10.69
CA PRO A 50 -36.05 -34.24 10.91
C PRO A 50 -36.17 -33.95 12.41
N SER A 51 -35.45 -32.96 12.93
CA SER A 51 -35.74 -32.38 14.23
C SER A 51 -35.22 -30.95 14.39
N GLY A 52 -36.13 -30.00 14.19
CA GLY A 52 -36.37 -28.90 15.12
C GLY A 52 -35.24 -27.91 15.43
N GLY A 53 -35.31 -26.76 14.75
CA GLY A 53 -35.37 -25.47 15.44
C GLY A 53 -34.06 -24.85 15.91
N PHE A 54 -33.44 -24.04 15.04
CA PHE A 54 -33.23 -22.60 15.26
C PHE A 54 -32.63 -22.02 13.97
N GLU A 55 -33.24 -20.97 13.43
CA GLU A 55 -32.61 -20.18 12.38
C GLU A 55 -31.52 -19.30 13.01
N GLU A 56 -30.27 -19.73 12.91
CA GLU A 56 -29.13 -18.81 12.93
C GLU A 56 -28.79 -18.42 11.49
N GLU A 57 -29.64 -17.58 10.89
CA GLU A 57 -29.41 -16.89 9.61
C GLU A 57 -28.37 -15.75 9.78
N TYR A 58 -27.31 -15.98 10.55
CA TYR A 58 -26.17 -15.07 10.71
C TYR A 58 -24.83 -15.76 10.53
N GLY A 59 -24.82 -17.00 10.03
CA GLY A 59 -23.63 -17.60 9.48
C GLY A 59 -23.36 -17.00 8.09
N GLN A 60 -22.78 -15.80 8.03
CA GLN A 60 -22.18 -15.33 6.79
C GLN A 60 -21.22 -16.44 6.32
N GLY A 61 -21.54 -17.07 5.19
CA GLY A 61 -20.68 -18.06 4.59
C GLY A 61 -19.27 -17.51 4.35
N PRO A 62 -18.29 -18.37 4.00
CA PRO A 62 -16.95 -17.92 3.66
C PRO A 62 -17.02 -16.71 2.72
N LEU A 63 -16.30 -15.62 3.03
CA LEU A 63 -16.34 -14.44 2.18
C LEU A 63 -16.00 -14.86 0.75
N PRO A 64 -16.78 -14.41 -0.25
CA PRO A 64 -16.48 -14.72 -1.63
C PRO A 64 -15.06 -14.20 -1.96
N ASP A 65 -14.25 -15.04 -2.59
CA ASP A 65 -12.94 -14.63 -3.11
C ASP A 65 -13.15 -13.78 -4.36
N ILE A 66 -13.43 -12.49 -4.15
CA ILE A 66 -13.69 -11.51 -5.21
C ILE A 66 -12.36 -11.05 -5.87
N GLY A 67 -11.21 -11.60 -5.45
CA GLY A 67 -9.91 -11.20 -5.97
C GLY A 67 -9.56 -9.76 -5.61
N MET A 68 -8.90 -9.03 -6.52
CA MET A 68 -8.56 -7.62 -6.31
C MET A 68 -9.83 -6.78 -6.09
N SER A 69 -9.85 -5.97 -5.04
CA SER A 69 -11.02 -5.17 -4.66
C SER A 69 -11.36 -4.14 -5.74
N ARG A 70 -12.38 -4.42 -6.55
CA ARG A 70 -12.96 -3.45 -7.50
C ARG A 70 -13.73 -2.30 -6.84
N TYR A 71 -14.02 -2.45 -5.54
CA TYR A 71 -14.73 -1.45 -4.78
C TYR A 71 -14.07 -0.07 -4.78
N ILE A 72 -12.73 -0.02 -4.70
CA ILE A 72 -12.00 1.26 -4.67
C ILE A 72 -12.15 2.01 -6.00
N PRO A 73 -11.80 1.44 -7.17
CA PRO A 73 -11.98 2.16 -8.44
C PRO A 73 -13.45 2.45 -8.77
N GLU A 74 -14.40 1.63 -8.30
CA GLU A 74 -15.83 1.84 -8.57
C GLU A 74 -16.46 2.96 -7.71
N THR A 75 -15.97 3.17 -6.48
CA THR A 75 -16.57 4.15 -5.55
C THR A 75 -15.90 5.51 -5.60
N THR A 76 -14.69 5.61 -6.16
CA THR A 76 -13.95 6.86 -6.17
C THR A 76 -14.32 7.69 -7.41
N PRO A 77 -14.78 8.95 -7.27
CA PRO A 77 -15.20 9.79 -8.40
C PRO A 77 -14.01 10.44 -9.10
N VAL A 78 -13.05 9.64 -9.58
CA VAL A 78 -11.79 10.12 -10.15
C VAL A 78 -11.55 9.48 -11.49
N GLU A 79 -11.37 10.31 -12.53
CA GLU A 79 -11.18 9.83 -13.91
C GLU A 79 -9.77 10.13 -14.45
N ASP A 80 -9.13 11.19 -13.94
CA ASP A 80 -7.83 11.68 -14.42
C ASP A 80 -6.71 11.48 -13.40
N VAL A 81 -5.48 11.36 -13.87
CA VAL A 81 -4.27 11.19 -13.05
C VAL A 81 -4.08 12.37 -12.10
N ILE A 82 -4.33 13.59 -12.57
CA ILE A 82 -4.17 14.79 -11.75
C ILE A 82 -5.22 14.85 -10.65
N GLN A 83 -6.47 14.51 -11.00
CA GLN A 83 -7.54 14.38 -10.02
C GLN A 83 -7.21 13.27 -9.00
N ALA A 84 -6.62 12.16 -9.43
CA ALA A 84 -6.18 11.09 -8.54
C ALA A 84 -5.11 11.58 -7.57
N ILE A 85 -4.10 12.31 -8.05
CA ILE A 85 -3.05 12.87 -7.19
C ILE A 85 -3.64 13.81 -6.14
N CYS A 86 -4.54 14.72 -6.54
CA CYS A 86 -5.22 15.62 -5.62
C CYS A 86 -6.08 14.85 -4.61
N HIS A 87 -6.86 13.88 -5.08
CA HIS A 87 -7.72 13.05 -4.24
C HIS A 87 -6.93 12.25 -3.20
N ILE A 88 -5.81 11.64 -3.62
CA ILE A 88 -4.90 10.92 -2.72
C ILE A 88 -4.36 11.88 -1.67
N LYS A 89 -3.89 13.06 -2.06
CA LYS A 89 -3.35 14.06 -1.12
C LYS A 89 -4.37 14.46 -0.06
N ASP A 90 -5.61 14.72 -0.47
CA ASP A 90 -6.64 15.25 0.42
C ASP A 90 -7.23 14.15 1.32
N ASN A 91 -7.21 12.89 0.88
CA ASN A 91 -7.82 11.75 1.59
C ASN A 91 -6.80 10.71 2.10
N VAL A 92 -5.51 11.05 2.15
CA VAL A 92 -4.48 10.11 2.67
C VAL A 92 -4.64 9.87 4.17
N PHE A 93 -5.25 10.82 4.89
CA PHE A 93 -5.54 10.73 6.31
C PHE A 93 -7.02 10.98 6.56
N GLU A 94 -7.65 10.06 7.28
CA GLU A 94 -8.97 10.29 7.85
C GLU A 94 -8.87 11.21 9.08
N ASP A 95 -9.95 11.92 9.34
CA ASP A 95 -10.12 12.70 10.55
C ASP A 95 -9.98 11.84 11.82
N LEU A 96 -9.52 12.47 12.88
CA LEU A 96 -9.37 11.76 14.15
C LEU A 96 -10.76 11.47 14.73
N PRO A 97 -11.02 10.24 15.19
CA PRO A 97 -12.31 9.90 15.78
C PRO A 97 -12.56 10.74 17.04
N ALA A 98 -13.82 11.02 17.35
CA ALA A 98 -14.21 11.84 18.51
C ALA A 98 -13.62 11.33 19.85
N ARG A 99 -13.34 10.02 19.96
CA ARG A 99 -12.65 9.41 21.09
C ARG A 99 -11.36 8.74 20.64
N THR A 100 -10.29 9.52 20.55
CA THR A 100 -8.97 9.01 20.15
C THR A 100 -8.25 8.22 21.25
N GLY A 101 -8.59 8.46 22.53
CA GLY A 101 -7.83 7.93 23.67
C GLY A 101 -6.40 8.48 23.79
N MET A 102 -6.05 9.49 22.98
CA MET A 102 -4.73 10.14 22.98
C MET A 102 -4.76 11.41 23.82
N ASN A 103 -3.64 11.72 24.48
CA ASN A 103 -3.46 13.02 25.12
C ASN A 103 -3.41 14.13 24.06
N SER A 104 -3.87 15.33 24.41
CA SER A 104 -3.84 16.55 23.60
C SER A 104 -2.49 16.82 22.95
N THR A 105 -1.38 16.61 23.68
CA THR A 105 -0.01 16.78 23.16
C THR A 105 0.27 15.83 22.01
N ARG A 106 -0.09 14.55 22.18
CA ARG A 106 0.11 13.51 21.16
C ARG A 106 -0.79 13.74 19.93
N VAL A 107 -2.00 14.27 20.14
CA VAL A 107 -2.88 14.69 19.04
C VAL A 107 -2.24 15.83 18.27
N ALA A 108 -1.73 16.86 18.94
CA ALA A 108 -1.06 17.99 18.30
C ALA A 108 0.20 17.56 17.52
N GLU A 109 1.03 16.71 18.10
CA GLU A 109 2.19 16.11 17.42
C GLU A 109 1.78 15.38 16.15
N LEU A 110 0.77 14.53 16.22
CA LEU A 110 0.27 13.78 15.07
C LEU A 110 -0.25 14.71 13.97
N LEU A 111 -1.04 15.72 14.32
CA LEU A 111 -1.57 16.69 13.35
C LEU A 111 -0.45 17.53 12.73
N ASN A 112 0.57 17.90 13.50
CA ASN A 112 1.76 18.58 12.98
C ASN A 112 2.56 17.67 12.04
N HIS A 113 2.71 16.38 12.38
CA HIS A 113 3.33 15.40 11.49
C HIS A 113 2.57 15.28 10.18
N ARG A 114 1.24 15.15 10.22
CA ARG A 114 0.40 15.13 9.00
C ARG A 114 0.61 16.37 8.13
N ARG A 115 0.66 17.56 8.74
CA ARG A 115 0.94 18.83 8.02
C ARG A 115 2.36 18.92 7.45
N SER A 116 3.34 18.29 8.11
CA SER A 116 4.73 18.32 7.66
C SER A 116 5.03 17.35 6.52
N LEU A 117 4.08 16.47 6.17
CA LEU A 117 4.29 15.51 5.10
C LEU A 117 4.28 16.20 3.73
N PRO A 118 5.22 15.84 2.85
CA PRO A 118 5.24 16.38 1.51
C PRO A 118 4.00 15.88 0.72
N PRO A 119 3.43 16.72 -0.15
CA PRO A 119 2.30 16.39 -1.02
C PRO A 119 2.71 15.40 -2.14
N LEU A 120 3.07 14.16 -1.77
CA LEU A 120 3.47 13.09 -2.68
C LEU A 120 2.36 12.05 -2.83
N ALA A 121 2.09 11.64 -4.06
CA ALA A 121 1.25 10.47 -4.36
C ALA A 121 2.13 9.35 -4.91
N SER A 122 1.95 8.10 -4.49
CA SER A 122 2.68 6.98 -5.09
C SER A 122 1.97 6.50 -6.36
N VAL A 123 2.73 6.03 -7.34
CA VAL A 123 2.17 5.45 -8.58
C VAL A 123 1.27 4.25 -8.26
N ALA A 124 1.64 3.45 -7.26
CA ALA A 124 0.81 2.36 -6.77
C ALA A 124 -0.58 2.83 -6.31
N HIS A 125 -0.70 3.95 -5.60
CA HIS A 125 -2.01 4.48 -5.19
C HIS A 125 -2.83 4.97 -6.39
N VAL A 126 -2.19 5.59 -7.39
CA VAL A 126 -2.90 6.03 -8.60
C VAL A 126 -3.48 4.82 -9.35
N HIS A 127 -2.72 3.73 -9.48
CA HIS A 127 -3.20 2.48 -10.10
C HIS A 127 -4.31 1.79 -9.31
N THR A 128 -4.40 2.01 -7.99
CA THR A 128 -5.53 1.49 -7.21
C THR A 128 -6.82 2.27 -7.42
N LEU A 129 -6.73 3.56 -7.79
CA LEU A 129 -7.90 4.39 -8.06
C LEU A 129 -8.37 4.26 -9.52
N LEU A 130 -7.44 4.10 -10.46
CA LEU A 130 -7.72 4.05 -11.89
C LEU A 130 -7.51 2.62 -12.42
N ASP A 131 -8.59 1.92 -12.76
CA ASP A 131 -8.61 0.52 -13.23
C ASP A 131 -8.16 0.38 -14.70
N ALA A 132 -7.04 1.01 -15.07
CA ALA A 132 -6.46 0.96 -16.42
C ALA A 132 -4.94 1.25 -16.40
N PRO A 133 -4.11 0.36 -15.81
CA PRO A 133 -2.72 0.68 -15.48
C PRO A 133 -1.86 1.08 -16.68
N THR A 134 -2.10 0.49 -17.86
CA THR A 134 -1.34 0.82 -19.09
C THR A 134 -1.73 2.18 -19.67
N LYS A 135 -2.99 2.59 -19.53
CA LYS A 135 -3.45 3.92 -19.95
C LYS A 135 -2.90 4.97 -18.98
N VAL A 136 -3.03 4.71 -17.68
CA VAL A 136 -2.55 5.57 -16.60
C VAL A 136 -1.04 5.85 -16.73
N GLU A 137 -0.22 4.84 -17.00
CA GLU A 137 1.23 5.05 -17.23
C GLU A 137 1.51 5.93 -18.46
N ARG A 138 0.74 5.80 -19.55
CA ARG A 138 0.89 6.69 -20.71
C ARG A 138 0.54 8.13 -20.35
N ASP A 139 -0.60 8.33 -19.68
CA ASP A 139 -1.06 9.64 -19.24
C ASP A 139 -0.06 10.28 -18.26
N ILE A 140 0.51 9.50 -17.33
CA ILE A 140 1.58 9.94 -16.43
C ILE A 140 2.78 10.43 -17.24
N MET A 141 3.26 9.66 -18.22
CA MET A 141 4.42 10.03 -19.02
C MET A 141 4.14 11.29 -19.86
N ASP A 142 2.93 11.46 -20.38
CA ASP A 142 2.51 12.67 -21.09
C ASP A 142 2.51 13.90 -20.16
N PHE A 143 2.04 13.74 -18.92
CA PHE A 143 2.09 14.81 -17.92
C PHE A 143 3.50 15.12 -17.40
N VAL A 144 4.39 14.13 -17.37
CA VAL A 144 5.81 14.32 -17.07
C VAL A 144 6.50 15.07 -18.21
N ASN A 145 6.26 14.66 -19.47
CA ASN A 145 6.84 15.30 -20.65
C ASN A 145 6.37 16.76 -20.82
N SER A 146 5.10 17.03 -20.52
CA SER A 146 4.57 18.40 -20.50
C SER A 146 5.05 19.24 -19.31
N GLY A 147 5.72 18.62 -18.33
CA GLY A 147 6.25 19.30 -17.15
C GLY A 147 5.20 19.64 -16.09
N ARG A 148 3.98 19.10 -16.18
CA ARG A 148 2.91 19.30 -15.17
C ARG A 148 3.13 18.45 -13.93
N ILE A 149 3.68 17.25 -14.10
CA ILE A 149 4.00 16.29 -13.03
C ILE A 149 5.50 16.04 -13.01
N ARG A 150 6.05 15.80 -11.82
CA ARG A 150 7.41 15.32 -11.62
C ARG A 150 7.37 13.92 -11.00
N ARG A 151 8.10 12.99 -11.61
CA ARG A 151 8.30 11.63 -11.10
C ARG A 151 9.56 11.59 -10.24
N LEU A 152 9.46 11.00 -9.07
CA LEU A 152 10.49 10.93 -8.04
C LEU A 152 10.67 9.47 -7.63
N ILE A 153 11.91 9.00 -7.66
CA ILE A 153 12.26 7.65 -7.22
C ILE A 153 12.88 7.75 -5.83
N VAL A 154 12.25 7.11 -4.85
CA VAL A 154 12.74 7.01 -3.47
C VAL A 154 13.55 5.72 -3.34
N PRO A 155 14.89 5.79 -3.36
CA PRO A 155 15.73 4.59 -3.30
C PRO A 155 15.54 3.87 -1.97
N GLY A 156 15.58 2.53 -2.00
CA GLY A 156 15.43 1.70 -0.81
C GLY A 156 14.00 1.55 -0.28
N ARG A 157 13.00 2.14 -0.95
CA ARG A 157 11.58 1.94 -0.63
C ARG A 157 10.91 1.06 -1.67
N GLY A 158 10.58 -0.18 -1.29
CA GLY A 158 9.87 -1.14 -2.14
C GLY A 158 10.80 -1.90 -3.09
N ASN A 159 10.28 -2.98 -3.66
CA ASN A 159 10.90 -3.67 -4.79
C ASN A 159 10.44 -2.96 -6.06
N ASP A 160 11.32 -2.77 -7.06
CA ASP A 160 11.02 -2.00 -8.29
C ASP A 160 9.74 -2.48 -9.00
N ALA A 161 9.36 -3.75 -8.80
CA ALA A 161 8.15 -4.34 -9.35
C ALA A 161 6.83 -3.82 -8.74
N ALA A 162 6.84 -3.23 -7.55
CA ALA A 162 5.62 -2.83 -6.82
C ALA A 162 5.31 -1.32 -6.90
N GLY A 163 6.17 -0.51 -7.52
CA GLY A 163 5.92 0.94 -7.72
C GLY A 163 5.80 1.78 -6.43
N LEU A 164 6.09 1.22 -5.25
CA LEU A 164 5.94 1.92 -3.97
C LEU A 164 7.04 2.98 -3.74
N GLY A 165 8.21 2.77 -4.35
CA GLY A 165 9.29 3.74 -4.37
C GLY A 165 9.08 4.84 -5.41
N ASP A 166 8.07 4.71 -6.25
CA ASP A 166 7.79 5.64 -7.34
C ASP A 166 6.69 6.62 -6.95
N CYS A 167 7.04 7.89 -6.94
CA CYS A 167 6.20 8.96 -6.42
C CYS A 167 6.00 10.04 -7.50
N LEU A 168 4.79 10.58 -7.55
CA LEU A 168 4.37 11.66 -8.41
C LEU A 168 4.08 12.89 -7.56
N VAL A 169 4.44 14.05 -8.09
CA VAL A 169 4.19 15.36 -7.49
C VAL A 169 3.81 16.35 -8.56
N LEU A 170 2.88 17.25 -8.27
CA LEU A 170 2.57 18.36 -9.16
C LEU A 170 3.74 19.36 -9.18
N SER A 171 4.12 19.85 -10.35
CA SER A 171 5.24 20.78 -10.49
C SER A 171 5.05 22.05 -9.63
N GLU A 172 3.82 22.55 -9.52
CA GLU A 172 3.51 23.71 -8.68
C GLU A 172 3.78 23.44 -7.19
N ASP A 173 3.34 22.28 -6.70
CA ASP A 173 3.54 21.89 -5.30
C ASP A 173 5.03 21.61 -5.03
N TRP A 174 5.76 21.02 -5.99
CA TRP A 174 7.21 20.87 -5.89
C TRP A 174 7.92 22.20 -5.76
N GLU A 175 7.61 23.15 -6.63
CA GLU A 175 8.26 24.46 -6.61
C GLU A 175 7.96 25.24 -5.34
N ARG A 176 6.76 25.09 -4.76
CA ARG A 176 6.43 25.66 -3.45
C ARG A 176 7.32 25.04 -2.37
N LEU A 177 7.43 23.71 -2.31
CA LEU A 177 8.30 23.03 -1.34
C LEU A 177 9.77 23.46 -1.46
N VAL A 178 10.29 23.54 -2.68
CA VAL A 178 11.69 23.97 -2.92
C VAL A 178 11.88 25.43 -2.51
N ARG A 179 10.92 26.30 -2.79
CA ARG A 179 10.95 27.71 -2.39
C ARG A 179 10.94 27.87 -0.87
N ASP A 180 10.09 27.12 -0.18
CA ASP A 180 9.93 27.17 1.28
C ASP A 180 11.10 26.50 2.03
N SER A 181 11.83 25.60 1.37
CA SER A 181 12.98 24.92 1.95
C SER A 181 14.14 25.88 2.30
N SER A 182 14.95 25.53 3.30
CA SER A 182 16.15 26.26 3.70
C SER A 182 17.38 25.98 2.82
N ILE A 183 17.19 25.41 1.63
CA ILE A 183 18.26 24.99 0.72
C ILE A 183 18.93 26.24 0.10
N GLY A 184 20.24 26.18 -0.18
CA GLY A 184 20.96 27.30 -0.83
C GLY A 184 20.36 27.70 -2.18
N SER A 185 20.34 29.00 -2.49
CA SER A 185 19.70 29.56 -3.71
C SER A 185 20.16 28.92 -5.02
N HIS A 186 21.45 28.55 -5.11
CA HIS A 186 22.02 27.84 -6.26
C HIS A 186 21.36 26.47 -6.49
N LEU A 187 21.05 25.74 -5.42
CA LEU A 187 20.42 24.42 -5.49
C LEU A 187 18.91 24.52 -5.72
N LYS A 188 18.25 25.61 -5.28
CA LYS A 188 16.83 25.86 -5.58
C LYS A 188 16.59 26.03 -7.08
N GLY A 189 17.46 26.76 -7.77
CA GLY A 189 17.40 26.89 -9.22
C GLY A 189 17.51 25.54 -9.93
N ALA A 190 18.51 24.74 -9.55
CA ALA A 190 18.71 23.40 -10.12
C ALA A 190 17.52 22.46 -9.83
N ALA A 191 16.98 22.47 -8.61
CA ALA A 191 15.84 21.63 -8.23
C ALA A 191 14.54 22.00 -8.96
N CYS A 192 14.36 23.27 -9.36
CA CYS A 192 13.24 23.69 -10.19
C CYS A 192 13.47 23.46 -11.69
N LEU A 193 14.71 23.46 -12.17
CA LEU A 193 15.04 23.36 -13.60
C LEU A 193 15.40 21.95 -14.10
N CYS A 194 15.66 20.98 -13.22
CA CYS A 194 15.90 19.60 -13.63
C CYS A 194 14.65 18.99 -14.30
N LYS A 195 14.60 19.06 -15.63
CA LYS A 195 13.90 18.08 -16.47
C LYS A 195 14.71 16.78 -16.38
N ILE A 196 14.18 15.78 -15.68
CA ILE A 196 14.68 14.40 -15.76
C ILE A 196 14.09 13.78 -17.02
#